data_AF-A0A7S3PAA1-F1
#
_entry.id   AF-A0A7S3PAA1-F1
#
_cell.length_a   1.000
_cell.length_b   1.000
_cell.length_c   1.000
_cell.angle_alpha   90.00
_cell.angle_beta   90.00
_cell.angle_gamma   90.00
#
_symmetry.space_group_name_H-M   'P 1'
#
loop_
_entity.id
_entity.type
_entity.pdbx_description
1 polymer ?
#
loop_
_entity_poly.entity_id
_entity_poly.type
_entity_poly.pdbx_seq_one_letter_code
_entity_poly.pdbx_strand_id
1 'polypeptide(L)'
;DADVLCGRGGTAQKHVGNKTYRTLVNLNKQLYASCRTTEKIKISRSIVAAIREQKGRFLEKDPNTGLFYDITDKKAVEKTSQALREGQPKLKQKLAKNVDAPKTDK
;
A
#
# COMPACT_ATOMS: atom_id res chain seq x y z
N ASP A 1 4.54 2.93 -17.56
CA ASP A 1 3.58 3.74 -16.80
C ASP A 1 3.64 3.33 -15.34
N ALA A 2 3.87 4.27 -14.43
CA ALA A 2 3.98 4.06 -12.99
C ALA A 2 2.86 4.77 -12.20
N ASP A 3 1.90 5.38 -12.89
CA ASP A 3 0.83 6.13 -12.24
C ASP A 3 -0.12 5.20 -11.47
N VAL A 4 -0.46 5.61 -10.25
CA VAL A 4 -1.37 4.91 -9.36
C VAL A 4 -2.73 5.57 -9.46
N LEU A 5 -3.71 4.88 -10.02
CA LEU A 5 -5.09 5.34 -10.10
C LEU A 5 -5.79 5.17 -8.75
N CYS A 6 -6.09 6.30 -8.12
CA CYS A 6 -6.85 6.42 -6.89
C CYS A 6 -8.35 6.31 -7.20
N GLY A 7 -8.93 5.15 -6.89
CA GLY A 7 -10.36 4.92 -7.05
C GLY A 7 -10.73 3.47 -6.74
N ARG A 8 -12.03 3.16 -6.82
CA ARG A 8 -12.57 1.80 -6.68
C ARG A 8 -13.05 1.34 -8.06
N GLY A 9 -12.79 0.08 -8.43
CA GLY A 9 -13.26 -0.52 -9.70
C GLY A 9 -12.24 -1.40 -10.42
N GLY A 10 -12.72 -2.22 -11.36
CA GLY A 10 -11.93 -3.23 -12.07
C GLY A 10 -10.80 -2.66 -12.94
N THR A 11 -10.99 -1.48 -13.53
CA THR A 11 -9.99 -0.84 -14.40
C THR A 11 -8.78 -0.35 -13.59
N ALA A 12 -9.01 0.36 -12.48
CA ALA A 12 -7.95 0.78 -11.58
C ALA A 12 -7.18 -0.42 -10.99
N GLN A 13 -7.88 -1.53 -10.73
CA GLN A 13 -7.26 -2.77 -10.22
C GLN A 13 -6.26 -3.38 -11.21
N LYS A 14 -6.49 -3.26 -12.52
CA LYS A 14 -5.63 -3.86 -13.55
C LYS A 14 -4.50 -2.93 -14.01
N HIS A 15 -4.54 -1.65 -13.64
CA HIS A 15 -3.51 -0.67 -14.00
C HIS A 15 -2.12 -1.12 -13.53
N VAL A 16 -1.11 -0.92 -14.37
CA VAL A 16 0.26 -1.38 -14.10
C VAL A 16 0.84 -0.70 -12.86
N GLY A 17 0.65 0.61 -12.69
CA GLY A 17 1.10 1.31 -11.47
C GLY A 17 0.39 0.81 -10.21
N ASN A 18 -0.89 0.46 -10.29
CA ASN A 18 -1.62 -0.13 -9.15
C ASN A 18 -1.11 -1.55 -8.82
N LYS A 19 -0.65 -2.33 -9.81
CA LYS A 19 0.01 -3.62 -9.54
C LYS A 19 1.30 -3.42 -8.75
N THR A 20 2.19 -2.54 -9.23
CA THR A 20 3.45 -2.21 -8.55
C THR A 20 3.20 -1.68 -7.15
N TYR A 21 2.29 -0.72 -7.00
CA TYR A 21 1.90 -0.15 -5.71
C TYR A 21 1.40 -1.22 -4.73
N ARG A 22 0.52 -2.15 -5.16
CA ARG A 22 0.05 -3.25 -4.30
C ARG A 22 1.18 -4.19 -3.90
N THR A 23 2.12 -4.48 -4.81
CA THR A 23 3.29 -5.29 -4.48
C THR A 23 4.10 -4.62 -3.37
N LEU A 24 4.41 -3.33 -3.49
CA LEU A 24 5.13 -2.58 -2.46
C LEU A 24 4.38 -2.58 -1.11
N VAL A 25 3.06 -2.34 -1.13
CA VAL A 25 2.22 -2.41 0.07
C VAL A 25 2.33 -3.79 0.72
N ASN A 26 2.14 -4.87 -0.05
CA ASN A 26 2.15 -6.24 0.46
C ASN A 26 3.52 -6.64 1.04
N LEU A 27 4.62 -6.27 0.39
CA LEU A 27 5.98 -6.51 0.90
C LEU A 27 6.21 -5.85 2.27
N ASN A 28 5.57 -4.70 2.51
CA ASN A 28 5.74 -3.95 3.75
C ASN A 28 4.69 -4.29 4.83
N LYS A 29 3.69 -5.15 4.57
CA LYS A 29 2.61 -5.44 5.54
C LYS A 29 3.11 -6.11 6.81
N GLN A 30 4.09 -7.01 6.72
CA GLN A 30 4.67 -7.66 7.90
C GLN A 30 5.44 -6.66 8.77
N LEU A 31 6.31 -5.84 8.17
CA LEU A 31 7.05 -4.79 8.89
C LEU A 31 6.08 -3.79 9.55
N TYR A 32 5.03 -3.40 8.84
CA TYR A 32 3.98 -2.54 9.38
C TYR A 32 3.24 -3.16 10.57
N ALA A 33 3.08 -4.50 10.58
CA ALA A 33 2.38 -5.21 11.65
C ALA A 33 3.18 -5.24 12.96
N SER A 34 4.51 -5.30 12.86
CA SER A 34 5.45 -5.44 13.99
C SER A 34 6.02 -4.12 14.51
N CYS A 35 5.90 -3.02 13.76
CA CYS A 35 6.50 -1.75 14.14
C CYS A 35 5.59 -0.84 15.00
N ARG A 36 6.21 0.15 15.64
CA ARG A 36 5.55 1.20 16.44
C ARG A 36 4.78 2.18 15.55
N THR A 37 3.83 2.91 16.12
CA THR A 37 2.99 3.87 15.38
C THR A 37 3.78 4.95 14.63
N THR A 38 4.89 5.44 15.19
CA THR A 38 5.78 6.40 14.53
C THR A 38 6.42 5.83 13.27
N GLU A 39 6.80 4.55 13.29
CA GLU A 39 7.43 3.86 12.17
C GLU A 39 6.43 3.55 11.05
N LYS A 40 5.16 3.30 11.40
CA LYS A 40 4.08 3.09 10.42
C LYS A 40 3.95 4.23 9.42
N ILE A 41 4.06 5.47 9.90
CA ILE A 41 4.01 6.66 9.04
C ILE A 41 5.23 6.71 8.11
N LYS A 42 6.42 6.33 8.60
CA LYS A 42 7.64 6.27 7.78
C LYS A 42 7.51 5.23 6.66
N ILE A 43 6.93 4.06 6.95
CA ILE A 43 6.66 3.02 5.95
C ILE A 43 5.69 3.53 4.87
N SER A 44 4.61 4.22 5.25
CA SER A 44 3.69 4.80 4.27
C SER A 44 4.38 5.84 3.38
N ARG A 45 5.21 6.70 3.96
CA ARG A 45 5.98 7.72 3.24
C ARG A 45 7.00 7.10 2.28
N SER A 46 7.71 6.05 2.70
CA SER A 46 8.72 5.42 1.84
C SER A 46 8.11 4.76 0.61
N ILE A 47 6.93 4.15 0.72
CA ILE A 47 6.21 3.59 -0.44
C ILE A 47 5.78 4.69 -1.41
N VAL A 48 5.26 5.82 -0.91
CA VAL A 48 4.90 6.97 -1.74
C VAL A 48 6.14 7.52 -2.45
N ALA A 49 7.24 7.73 -1.71
CA ALA A 49 8.51 8.18 -2.27
C ALA A 49 9.02 7.24 -3.38
N ALA A 50 8.96 5.92 -3.17
CA ALA A 50 9.39 4.94 -4.16
C ALA A 50 8.58 4.99 -5.47
N ILE A 51 7.28 5.31 -5.40
CA ILE A 51 6.45 5.54 -6.61
C ILE A 51 6.83 6.86 -7.28
N ARG A 52 7.03 7.93 -6.50
CA ARG A 52 7.42 9.26 -6.99
C ARG A 52 8.78 9.25 -7.68
N GLU A 53 9.76 8.53 -7.12
CA GLU A 53 11.10 8.36 -7.71
C GLU A 53 11.06 7.67 -9.07
N GLN A 54 10.09 6.76 -9.28
CA GLN A 54 9.82 6.15 -10.59
C GLN A 54 9.06 7.07 -11.55
N LYS A 55 8.97 8.37 -11.22
CA LYS A 55 8.15 9.38 -11.91
C LYS A 55 6.66 9.02 -11.96
N GLY A 56 6.19 8.17 -11.04
CA GLY A 56 4.79 7.80 -10.90
C GLY A 56 4.02 8.82 -10.07
N ARG A 57 2.78 9.09 -10.47
CA ARG A 57 1.84 9.98 -9.78
C ARG A 57 0.75 9.22 -9.07
N PHE A 58 0.06 9.86 -8.14
CA PHE A 58 -1.15 9.31 -7.54
C PHE A 58 -2.34 10.07 -8.10
N LEU A 59 -3.07 9.46 -9.03
CA LEU A 59 -4.08 10.15 -9.82
C LEU A 59 -5.48 9.89 -9.29
N GLU A 60 -6.21 10.94 -8.91
CA GLU A 60 -7.62 10.85 -8.55
C GLU A 60 -8.48 11.37 -9.70
N LYS A 61 -9.61 10.71 -9.96
CA LYS A 61 -10.56 11.14 -11.00
C LYS A 61 -11.54 12.12 -10.39
N ASP A 62 -11.61 13.33 -10.94
CA ASP A 62 -12.66 14.29 -10.61
C ASP A 62 -14.00 13.75 -11.13
N PRO A 63 -15.03 13.60 -10.27
CA PRO A 63 -16.33 13.08 -10.68
C PRO A 63 -17.11 14.03 -11.60
N ASN A 64 -16.85 15.34 -11.55
CA ASN A 64 -17.57 16.33 -12.34
C ASN A 64 -17.00 16.43 -13.76
N THR A 65 -15.68 16.51 -13.87
CA THR A 65 -15.00 16.69 -15.16
C THR A 65 -14.57 15.39 -15.81
N GLY A 66 -14.47 14.31 -15.02
CA GLY A 66 -13.93 13.03 -15.47
C GLY A 66 -12.42 13.01 -15.68
N LEU A 67 -11.72 14.11 -15.41
CA LEU A 67 -10.28 14.25 -15.58
C LEU A 67 -9.51 13.69 -14.37
N PHE A 68 -8.29 13.22 -14.63
CA PHE A 68 -7.38 12.75 -13.58
C PHE A 68 -6.41 13.86 -13.18
N TYR A 69 -6.21 14.02 -11.87
CA TYR A 69 -5.25 14.98 -11.31
C TYR A 69 -4.35 14.30 -10.28
N ASP A 70 -3.11 14.79 -10.18
CA ASP A 70 -2.16 14.30 -9.18
C ASP A 70 -2.55 14.81 -7.80
N ILE A 71 -2.70 13.89 -6.84
CA ILE A 71 -3.01 14.22 -5.45
C ILE A 71 -1.74 14.58 -4.69
N THR A 72 -1.91 15.29 -3.58
CA THR A 72 -0.81 15.65 -2.69
C THR A 72 -0.21 14.43 -2.01
N ASP A 73 1.06 14.54 -1.60
CA ASP A 73 1.74 13.47 -0.86
C ASP A 73 1.03 13.14 0.46
N LYS A 74 0.38 14.12 1.10
CA LYS A 74 -0.46 13.88 2.27
C LYS A 74 -1.57 12.87 1.96
N LYS A 75 -2.36 13.10 0.90
CA LYS A 75 -3.42 12.18 0.49
C LYS A 75 -2.86 10.82 0.04
N ALA A 76 -1.73 10.80 -0.67
CA ALA A 76 -1.08 9.56 -1.09
C ALA A 76 -0.60 8.72 0.11
N VAL A 77 -0.05 9.36 1.15
CA VAL A 77 0.37 8.70 2.40
C VAL A 77 -0.82 8.17 3.18
N GLU A 78 -1.93 8.91 3.24
CA GLU A 78 -3.17 8.46 3.88
C GLU A 78 -3.74 7.22 3.17
N LYS A 79 -3.81 7.25 1.83
CA LYS A 79 -4.20 6.10 0.99
C LYS A 79 -3.30 4.89 1.24
N THR A 80 -1.99 5.10 1.34
CA THR A 80 -1.00 4.05 1.58
C THR A 80 -1.14 3.45 2.97
N SER A 81 -1.34 4.30 3.98
CA SER A 81 -1.59 3.87 5.37
C SER A 81 -2.86 3.03 5.47
N GLN A 82 -3.91 3.38 4.73
CA GLN A 82 -5.13 2.60 4.65
C GLN A 82 -4.87 1.23 4.00
N ALA A 83 -4.18 1.18 2.86
CA ALA A 83 -3.86 -0.06 2.16
C ALA A 83 -2.97 -1.02 2.99
N LEU A 84 -2.04 -0.47 3.78
CA LEU A 84 -1.21 -1.23 4.72
C LEU A 84 -2.01 -1.78 5.90
N ARG A 85 -3.04 -1.05 6.35
CA ARG A 85 -3.93 -1.44 7.47
C ARG A 85 -4.87 -2.57 7.07
N GLU A 86 -5.32 -2.61 5.83
CA GLU A 86 -6.22 -3.64 5.33
C GLU A 86 -5.61 -5.04 5.46
N GLY A 87 -6.34 -5.96 6.10
CA GLY A 87 -5.90 -7.35 6.30
C GLY A 87 -4.93 -7.58 7.46
N GLN A 88 -4.57 -6.54 8.23
CA GLN A 88 -3.68 -6.66 9.38
C GLN A 88 -4.14 -7.67 10.46
N PRO A 89 -5.41 -7.73 10.87
CA PRO A 89 -5.86 -8.72 11.87
C PRO A 89 -5.58 -10.16 11.42
N LYS A 90 -5.90 -10.49 10.16
CA LYS A 90 -5.64 -11.82 9.59
C LYS A 90 -4.14 -12.12 9.52
N LEU A 91 -3.31 -11.13 9.17
CA LEU A 91 -1.86 -11.29 9.14
C LEU A 91 -1.29 -11.57 10.54
N LYS A 92 -1.70 -10.80 11.55
CA LYS A 92 -1.25 -11.01 12.94
C LYS A 92 -1.65 -12.38 13.48
N GLN A 93 -2.87 -12.84 13.18
CA GLN A 93 -3.32 -14.18 13.57
C GLN A 93 -2.45 -15.27 12.91
N LYS A 94 -2.10 -15.13 11.64
CA LYS A 94 -1.19 -16.06 10.95
C LYS A 94 0.22 -16.05 11.55
N LEU A 95 0.73 -14.88 11.90
CA LEU A 95 2.05 -14.74 12.52
C LEU A 95 2.09 -15.42 13.90
N ALA A 96 1.05 -15.25 14.73
CA ALA A 96 0.95 -15.95 16.02
C ALA A 96 0.95 -17.48 15.85
N LYS A 97 0.10 -18.00 14.96
CA LYS A 97 0.01 -19.45 14.68
C LYS A 97 1.33 -20.08 14.19
N ASN A 98 2.15 -19.32 13.48
CA ASN A 98 3.44 -19.79 12.98
C ASN A 98 4.53 -19.81 14.05
N VAL A 99 4.40 -19.02 15.12
CA VAL A 99 5.33 -19.05 16.27
C VAL A 99 5.04 -20.26 17.16
N ASP A 100 3.77 -20.65 17.27
CA ASP A 100 3.33 -21.77 18.09
C ASP A 100 3.43 -23.14 17.40
N ALA A 101 3.73 -23.18 16.09
CA ALA A 101 3.94 -24.42 15.36
C ALA A 101 5.35 -24.98 15.65
N PRO A 102 5.49 -26.25 16.11
CA PRO A 102 6.80 -26.84 16.34
C PRO A 102 7.60 -26.82 15.04
N LYS A 103 8.81 -26.24 15.08
CA LYS A 103 9.78 -26.33 14.00
C LYS A 103 10.07 -27.81 13.78
N THR A 104 9.53 -28.37 12.71
CA THR A 104 9.92 -29.69 12.24
C THR A 104 11.24 -29.50 11.51
N ASP A 105 12.34 -29.69 12.24
CA ASP A 105 13.66 -29.88 11.64
C ASP A 105 13.60 -31.09 10.69
N LYS A 106 14.01 -30.88 9.44
CA LYS A 106 14.36 -31.92 8.48
C LYS A 106 15.79 -31.74 8.07
#